data_AF-A0A5Q0LWR4-F1
#
_entry.id   AF-A0A5Q0LWR4-F1
#
_cell.length_a   1.000
_cell.length_b   1.000
_cell.length_c   1.000
_cell.angle_alpha   90.00
_cell.angle_beta   90.00
_cell.angle_gamma   90.00
#
_symmetry.space_group_name_H-M   'P 1'
#
loop_
_entity.id
_entity.type
_entity.pdbx_description
1 polymer ?
#
loop_
_entity_poly.entity_id
_entity_poly.type
_entity_poly.pdbx_seq_one_letter_code
_entity_poly.pdbx_strand_id
1 'polypeptide(L)'
;MTTRFQRYTTVPPHTRDPFAQDMLKWSAQFDVPSIGEDVLIRINGIGRAKVVGYASQGVYLGVMTVPYSPPDWWIRQNGLPSLDNAALAFGAEISRVDAGEGA
;
A
#
# COMPACT_ATOMS: atom_id res chain seq x y z
N MET A 1 -6.19 7.40 -22.18
CA MET A 1 -6.43 6.11 -21.49
C MET A 1 -6.70 6.43 -20.03
N THR A 2 -7.90 6.16 -19.54
CA THR A 2 -8.28 6.44 -18.14
C THR A 2 -7.60 5.41 -17.24
N THR A 3 -6.64 5.84 -16.42
CA THR A 3 -6.01 4.99 -15.41
C THR A 3 -7.09 4.55 -14.41
N ARG A 4 -7.53 3.29 -14.50
CA ARG A 4 -8.65 2.80 -13.68
C ARG A 4 -8.13 2.43 -12.30
N PHE A 5 -8.64 3.12 -11.28
CA PHE A 5 -8.50 2.70 -9.89
C PHE A 5 -9.51 1.59 -9.60
N GLN A 6 -9.07 0.48 -9.02
CA GLN A 6 -9.95 -0.63 -8.65
C GLN A 6 -9.53 -1.20 -7.30
N ARG A 7 -10.48 -1.40 -6.39
CA ARG A 7 -10.26 -2.00 -5.06
C ARG A 7 -10.47 -3.51 -5.09
N TYR A 8 -9.76 -4.22 -4.22
CA TYR A 8 -9.87 -5.66 -4.02
C TYR A 8 -9.89 -6.01 -2.52
N THR A 9 -10.65 -7.04 -2.16
CA THR A 9 -10.74 -7.60 -0.80
C THR A 9 -9.77 -8.75 -0.56
N THR A 10 -9.20 -9.31 -1.63
CA THR A 10 -8.17 -10.33 -1.64
C THR A 10 -7.06 -9.93 -2.60
N VAL A 11 -5.86 -10.51 -2.45
CA VAL A 11 -4.74 -10.24 -3.36
C VAL A 11 -5.10 -10.78 -4.75
N PRO A 12 -5.23 -9.93 -5.79
CA PRO A 12 -5.49 -10.41 -7.13
C PRO A 12 -4.26 -11.12 -7.72
N PRO A 13 -4.41 -11.91 -8.80
CA PRO A 13 -3.28 -12.44 -9.56
C PRO A 13 -2.32 -11.32 -9.95
N HIS A 14 -1.04 -11.51 -9.63
CA HIS A 14 0.00 -10.51 -9.82
C HIS A 14 1.34 -11.17 -10.12
N THR A 15 2.25 -10.39 -10.68
CA THR A 15 3.62 -10.79 -11.01
C THR A 15 4.61 -9.74 -10.54
N ARG A 16 5.85 -10.16 -10.31
CA ARG A 16 6.99 -9.25 -10.11
C ARG A 16 7.75 -8.98 -11.41
N ASP A 17 7.39 -9.63 -12.51
CA ASP A 17 7.97 -9.36 -13.82
C ASP A 17 7.51 -7.99 -14.33
N PRO A 18 8.41 -6.99 -14.46
CA PRO A 18 8.04 -5.67 -14.93
C PRO A 18 7.62 -5.67 -16.41
N PHE A 19 7.94 -6.70 -17.18
CA PHE A 19 7.64 -6.80 -18.61
C PHE A 19 6.33 -7.52 -18.93
N ALA A 20 5.71 -8.15 -17.94
CA ALA A 20 4.39 -8.75 -18.10
C ALA A 20 3.35 -7.71 -18.58
N GLN A 21 2.44 -8.14 -19.45
CA GLN A 21 1.44 -7.27 -20.08
C GLN A 21 0.00 -7.59 -19.68
N ASP A 22 -0.24 -8.79 -19.16
CA ASP A 22 -1.55 -9.38 -18.89
C ASP A 22 -1.85 -9.51 -17.39
N MET A 23 -0.96 -9.01 -16.52
CA MET A 23 -1.06 -9.19 -15.08
C MET A 23 -0.68 -7.93 -14.32
N LEU A 24 -1.28 -7.75 -13.13
CA LEU A 24 -0.90 -6.66 -12.23
C LEU A 24 0.54 -6.85 -11.74
N LYS A 25 1.27 -5.73 -11.67
CA LYS A 25 2.68 -5.68 -11.30
C LYS A 25 2.80 -5.34 -9.83
N TRP A 26 3.44 -6.21 -9.07
CA TRP A 26 3.87 -5.92 -7.72
C TRP A 26 5.31 -5.42 -7.74
N SER A 27 5.52 -4.21 -7.21
CA SER A 27 6.78 -3.47 -7.36
C SER A 27 7.79 -3.69 -6.24
N ALA A 28 7.53 -4.59 -5.28
CA ALA A 28 8.48 -4.98 -4.24
C ALA A 28 9.04 -6.39 -4.45
N GLN A 29 10.24 -6.61 -3.91
CA GLN A 29 10.92 -7.91 -3.92
C GLN A 29 10.31 -8.90 -2.93
N PHE A 30 9.66 -8.41 -1.86
CA PHE A 30 8.98 -9.23 -0.87
C PHE A 30 7.52 -9.49 -1.25
N ASP A 31 6.82 -10.41 -0.58
CA ASP A 31 5.39 -10.74 -0.87
C ASP A 31 4.44 -9.62 -0.49
N VAL A 32 3.35 -9.50 -1.24
CA VAL A 32 2.27 -8.55 -0.96
C VAL A 32 1.82 -8.74 0.51
N PRO A 33 1.95 -7.72 1.36
CA PRO A 33 1.57 -7.84 2.78
C PRO A 33 0.09 -8.17 2.95
N SER A 34 -0.22 -8.99 3.95
CA SER A 34 -1.60 -9.41 4.22
C SER A 34 -2.44 -8.28 4.84
N ILE A 35 -3.76 -8.29 4.65
CA ILE A 35 -4.67 -7.44 5.43
C ILE A 35 -4.45 -7.72 6.91
N GLY A 36 -4.23 -6.65 7.68
CA GLY A 36 -3.93 -6.71 9.11
C GLY A 36 -2.45 -6.57 9.46
N GLU A 37 -1.53 -6.77 8.51
CA GLU A 37 -0.10 -6.57 8.71
C GLU A 37 0.28 -5.08 8.74
N ASP A 38 1.39 -4.79 9.42
CA ASP A 38 2.00 -3.46 9.43
C ASP A 38 3.10 -3.34 8.39
N VAL A 39 3.12 -2.19 7.73
CA VAL A 39 4.16 -1.79 6.79
C VAL A 39 4.70 -0.43 7.18
N LEU A 40 5.94 -0.14 6.78
CA LEU A 40 6.49 1.20 6.86
C LEU A 40 6.36 1.87 5.50
N ILE A 41 5.55 2.93 5.38
CA ILE A 41 5.48 3.75 4.17
C ILE A 41 6.66 4.72 4.21
N ARG A 42 7.62 4.52 3.30
CA ARG A 42 8.90 5.22 3.26
C ARG A 42 8.83 6.57 2.56
N ILE A 43 7.77 6.84 1.82
CA ILE A 43 7.60 8.08 1.07
C ILE A 43 6.88 9.14 1.90
N ASN A 44 7.30 10.40 1.73
CA ASN A 44 6.70 11.59 2.36
C ASN A 44 6.61 11.57 3.90
N GLY A 45 7.36 10.69 4.56
CA GLY A 45 7.36 10.58 6.03
C GLY A 45 6.03 10.10 6.61
N ILE A 46 5.22 9.33 5.86
CA ILE A 46 3.93 8.81 6.34
C ILE A 46 4.12 7.80 7.50
N GLY A 47 5.17 6.98 7.44
CA GLY A 47 5.54 6.09 8.53
C GLY A 47 4.72 4.80 8.60
N ARG A 48 4.61 4.23 9.81
CA ARG A 48 3.98 2.93 10.03
C ARG A 48 2.48 3.02 9.73
N ALA A 49 1.98 2.03 9.00
CA ALA A 49 0.58 1.95 8.61
C ALA A 49 0.10 0.50 8.56
N LYS A 50 -1.17 0.30 8.87
CA LYS A 50 -1.82 -1.00 8.82
C LYS A 50 -2.43 -1.25 7.45
N VAL A 51 -2.21 -2.42 6.87
CA VAL A 51 -2.85 -2.83 5.62
C VAL A 51 -4.32 -3.17 5.86
N VAL A 52 -5.21 -2.58 5.07
CA VAL A 52 -6.67 -2.74 5.19
C VAL A 52 -7.34 -3.22 3.89
N GLY A 53 -6.58 -3.35 2.81
CA GLY A 53 -7.07 -3.87 1.53
C GLY A 53 -6.05 -3.70 0.42
N TYR A 54 -6.48 -3.92 -0.82
CA TYR A 54 -5.63 -3.78 -1.99
C TYR A 54 -6.30 -2.91 -3.04
N ALA A 55 -5.51 -2.27 -3.89
CA ALA A 55 -6.04 -1.61 -5.07
C ALA A 55 -5.04 -1.65 -6.22
N SER A 56 -5.54 -1.51 -7.44
CA SER A 56 -4.72 -1.28 -8.62
C SER A 56 -4.88 0.15 -9.09
N GLN A 57 -3.79 0.71 -9.59
CA GLN A 57 -3.79 1.96 -10.34
C GLN A 57 -3.00 1.72 -11.62
N GLY A 58 -3.70 1.67 -12.75
CA GLY A 58 -3.10 1.25 -14.02
C GLY A 58 -2.70 -0.22 -13.94
N VAL A 59 -1.43 -0.53 -14.24
CA VAL A 59 -0.92 -1.91 -14.24
C VAL A 59 -0.30 -2.33 -12.90
N TYR A 60 -0.26 -1.44 -11.90
CA TYR A 60 0.40 -1.73 -10.62
C TYR A 60 -0.59 -2.13 -9.53
N LEU A 61 -0.25 -3.17 -8.78
CA LEU A 61 -0.88 -3.55 -7.53
C LEU A 61 -0.25 -2.77 -6.37
N GLY A 62 -1.10 -2.17 -5.54
CA GLY A 62 -0.72 -1.55 -4.28
C GLY A 62 -1.55 -2.05 -3.11
N VAL A 63 -1.10 -1.69 -1.91
CA VAL A 63 -1.79 -1.93 -0.65
C VAL A 63 -2.52 -0.66 -0.21
N MET A 64 -3.75 -0.80 0.26
CA MET A 64 -4.50 0.25 0.93
C MET A 64 -4.15 0.20 2.42
N THR A 65 -3.79 1.34 3.00
CA THR A 65 -3.19 1.40 4.33
C THR A 65 -3.78 2.52 5.18
N VAL A 66 -3.89 2.31 6.49
CA VAL A 66 -4.27 3.35 7.46
C VAL A 66 -3.03 3.69 8.30
N PRO A 67 -2.45 4.89 8.14
CA PRO A 67 -1.31 5.33 8.95
C PRO A 67 -1.65 5.45 10.43
N TYR A 68 -0.73 5.02 11.32
CA TYR A 68 -0.92 5.12 12.77
C TYR A 68 -0.69 6.53 13.31
N SER A 69 0.30 7.23 12.76
CA SER A 69 0.69 8.58 13.20
C SER A 69 1.23 9.37 12.01
N PRO A 70 0.38 9.69 11.02
CA PRO A 70 0.83 10.42 9.85
C PRO A 70 1.16 11.88 10.20
N PRO A 71 2.00 12.53 9.38
CA PRO A 71 2.34 13.93 9.58
C PRO A 71 1.12 14.86 9.37
N ASP A 72 1.11 16.03 10.02
CA ASP A 72 0.00 16.98 9.99
C ASP A 72 -0.45 17.37 8.57
N TRP A 73 0.49 17.44 7.62
CA TRP A 73 0.17 17.77 6.23
C TRP A 73 -0.74 16.72 5.61
N TRP A 74 -0.55 15.43 5.95
CA TRP A 74 -1.38 14.34 5.45
C TRP A 74 -2.78 14.45 6.02
N ILE A 75 -2.91 14.77 7.31
CA ILE A 75 -4.19 14.95 7.99
C ILE A 75 -4.97 16.13 7.40
N ARG A 76 -4.30 17.26 7.14
CA ARG A 76 -4.94 18.43 6.51
C ARG A 76 -5.48 18.12 5.10
N GLN A 77 -4.83 17.23 4.36
CA GLN A 77 -5.23 16.90 2.99
C GLN A 77 -6.30 15.79 2.93
N ASN A 78 -6.21 14.79 3.80
CA ASN A 78 -7.00 13.56 3.70
C ASN A 78 -8.02 13.39 4.85
N GLY A 79 -7.91 14.18 5.91
CA GLY A 79 -8.65 14.01 7.17
C GLY A 79 -7.93 13.08 8.15
N LEU A 80 -8.59 12.77 9.28
CA LEU A 80 -8.07 11.80 10.25
C LEU A 80 -8.01 10.39 9.62
N PRO A 81 -6.96 9.60 9.86
CA PRO A 81 -6.83 8.25 9.30
C PRO A 81 -8.03 7.35 9.63
N SER A 82 -8.63 6.78 8.60
CA SER A 82 -9.75 5.86 8.71
C SER A 82 -9.79 4.89 7.51
N LEU A 83 -10.70 3.93 7.54
CA LEU A 83 -10.92 3.02 6.41
C LEU A 83 -11.41 3.75 5.15
N ASP A 84 -12.08 4.89 5.32
CA ASP A 84 -12.68 5.65 4.22
C ASP A 84 -11.64 6.42 3.41
N ASN A 85 -10.53 6.82 4.03
CA ASN A 85 -9.43 7.59 3.43
C ASN A 85 -8.08 6.85 3.45
N ALA A 86 -8.12 5.51 3.43
CA ALA A 86 -6.92 4.69 3.40
C ALA A 86 -5.97 5.09 2.23
N ALA A 87 -4.69 5.24 2.53
CA ALA A 87 -3.64 5.61 1.59
C ALA A 87 -3.27 4.41 0.71
N LEU A 88 -3.20 4.63 -0.60
CA LEU A 88 -2.62 3.67 -1.52
C LEU A 88 -1.09 3.82 -1.50
N ALA A 89 -0.39 2.71 -1.25
CA ALA A 89 1.07 2.64 -1.39
C ALA A 89 1.45 1.42 -2.25
N PHE A 90 2.42 1.59 -3.13
CA PHE A 90 2.97 0.52 -3.97
C PHE A 90 4.13 -0.18 -3.27
N GLY A 91 4.43 -1.42 -3.67
CA GLY A 91 5.52 -2.21 -3.08
C GLY A 91 6.85 -1.45 -2.98
N ALA A 92 7.22 -0.71 -4.04
CA ALA A 92 8.43 0.11 -4.06
C ALA A 92 8.47 1.25 -3.03
N GLU A 93 7.33 1.66 -2.48
CA GLU A 93 7.17 2.77 -1.53
C GLU A 93 7.14 2.30 -0.06
N ILE A 94 7.04 0.99 0.17
CA ILE A 94 6.92 0.40 1.50
C ILE A 94 8.11 -0.52 1.85
N SER A 95 8.22 -0.84 3.13
CA SER A 95 9.08 -1.90 3.68
C SER A 95 8.28 -2.75 4.67
N ARG A 96 8.69 -4.01 4.86
CA ARG A 96 8.18 -4.85 5.95
C ARG A 96 8.62 -4.27 7.28
N VAL A 97 7.75 -4.34 8.29
CA VAL A 97 8.13 -4.09 9.68
C VAL A 97 8.64 -5.41 10.23
N ASP A 98 9.91 -5.47 10.61
CA ASP A 98 10.44 -6.67 11.27
C ASP A 98 9.80 -6.80 12.66
N ALA A 99 9.51 -8.04 13.08
CA ALA A 99 8.88 -8.35 14.36
C ALA A 99 9.72 -7.96 15.60
N GLY A 100 10.83 -7.23 15.44
CA GLY A 100 11.77 -6.85 16.49
C GLY A 100 11.70 -5.38 16.94
N GLU A 101 11.03 -4.47 16.23
CA GLU A 101 10.86 -3.09 16.68
C GLU A 101 9.56 -2.91 17.47
N GLY A 102 9.64 -3.37 18.72
CA GLY A 102 8.59 -3.25 19.73
C GLY A 102 9.14 -3.58 21.10
N ALA A 103 10.06 -2.76 21.60
CA ALA A 103 10.45 -2.67 23.01
C ALA A 103 10.83 -1.23 23.35
#